data_AF-A0A419N1T5-F1
#
_entry.id   AF-A0A419N1T5-F1
#
_cell.length_a   1.000
_cell.length_b   1.000
_cell.length_c   1.000
_cell.angle_alpha   90.00
_cell.angle_beta   90.00
_cell.angle_gamma   90.00
#
_symmetry.space_group_name_H-M   'P 1'
#
loop_
_entity.id
_entity.type
_entity.pdbx_description
1 polymer ?
#
loop_
_entity_poly.entity_id
_entity_poly.type
_entity_poly.pdbx_seq_one_letter_code
_entity_poly.pdbx_strand_id
1 'polypeptide(L)'
;FEDATAQELLSIHAQKDMKTKVLNNQFNNIQHDREKVIGNDQRLSVGRDDTIVVERDRHTSIKGGLHLDVKSHREEFSHANYHSETAGDYSRLTEGKETIFTGKENSTQAKRIILKGNEKIDIQGPMGSVTIDETGIMLDAPVIKLRGKVEILTPVINSLTGGNGGGRDFNNAVIQASAFSVADDDKSLNSPSPDDSSEGSSGEKSEGEEDDNKYKVRFLLENDENKPYVATDYIAIFPEGSQVTGKTNSQGYTGIFNTDKPENIHIDAVLDNSQSEIK
;
A
#
# COMPACT_ATOMS: atom_id res chain seq x y z
N PHE A 1 35.45 50.48 -31.32
CA PHE A 1 34.17 50.95 -30.78
C PHE A 1 33.41 51.49 -31.97
N GLU A 2 32.21 50.97 -32.19
CA GLU A 2 31.25 51.44 -33.18
C GLU A 2 30.22 52.31 -32.44
N ASP A 3 29.91 53.48 -32.98
CA ASP A 3 29.03 54.49 -32.38
C ASP A 3 27.89 54.92 -33.30
N ALA A 4 27.73 54.26 -34.45
CA ALA A 4 26.55 54.39 -35.27
C ALA A 4 25.29 54.10 -34.44
N THR A 5 24.33 55.03 -34.49
CA THR A 5 23.10 54.96 -33.71
C THR A 5 22.40 53.61 -33.92
N ALA A 6 22.11 52.92 -32.81
CA ALA A 6 21.50 51.58 -32.78
C ALA A 6 22.34 50.45 -33.38
N GLN A 7 23.64 50.67 -33.59
CA GLN A 7 24.62 49.67 -34.02
C GLN A 7 25.89 49.74 -33.15
N GLU A 8 25.78 50.29 -31.94
CA GLU A 8 26.92 50.53 -31.08
C GLU A 8 27.58 49.19 -30.65
N LEU A 9 28.90 49.09 -30.81
CA LEU A 9 29.65 47.85 -30.53
C LEU A 9 31.01 48.14 -29.91
N LEU A 10 31.27 47.51 -28.78
CA LEU A 10 32.62 47.36 -28.25
C LEU A 10 33.16 45.97 -28.62
N SER A 11 34.15 45.92 -29.51
CA SER A 11 34.88 44.69 -29.85
C SER A 11 36.26 44.70 -29.20
N ILE A 12 36.58 43.63 -28.47
CA ILE A 12 37.89 43.40 -27.86
C ILE A 12 38.42 42.09 -28.43
N HIS A 13 39.59 42.15 -29.07
CA HIS A 13 40.25 40.99 -29.64
C HIS A 13 41.66 40.83 -29.03
N ALA A 14 41.98 39.63 -28.56
CA ALA A 14 43.32 39.26 -28.12
C ALA A 14 43.82 38.09 -28.98
N GLN A 15 44.99 38.24 -29.62
CA GLN A 15 45.56 37.21 -30.50
C GLN A 15 46.20 36.04 -29.72
N LYS A 16 46.54 36.26 -28.44
CA LYS A 16 47.10 35.26 -27.54
C LYS A 16 46.29 35.24 -26.23
N ASP A 17 46.91 35.60 -25.11
CA ASP A 17 46.29 35.54 -23.80
C ASP A 17 45.61 36.86 -23.42
N MET A 18 44.45 36.77 -22.78
CA MET A 18 43.82 37.89 -22.08
C MET A 18 43.74 37.53 -20.58
N LYS A 19 44.27 38.41 -19.73
CA LYS A 19 44.21 38.27 -18.27
C LYS A 19 43.50 39.46 -17.64
N THR A 20 42.40 39.21 -16.95
CA THR A 20 41.68 40.22 -16.18
C THR A 20 41.94 39.98 -14.69
N LYS A 21 42.42 41.02 -13.99
CA LYS A 21 42.58 41.01 -12.54
C LYS A 21 41.74 42.14 -11.95
N VAL A 22 40.76 41.79 -11.13
CA VAL A 22 39.96 42.73 -10.35
C VAL A 22 40.34 42.53 -8.88
N LEU A 23 40.78 43.58 -8.19
CA LEU A 23 41.28 43.48 -6.81
C LEU A 23 40.17 43.55 -5.75
N ASN A 24 38.97 43.92 -6.17
CA ASN A 24 37.81 44.08 -5.30
C ASN A 24 36.60 43.40 -5.96
N ASN A 25 35.57 44.17 -6.35
CA ASN A 25 34.33 43.62 -6.88
C ASN A 25 34.26 43.73 -8.41
N GLN A 26 33.73 42.69 -9.05
CA GLN A 26 33.33 42.71 -10.47
C GLN A 26 31.81 42.60 -10.55
N PHE A 27 31.18 43.50 -11.31
CA PHE A 27 29.76 43.47 -11.63
C PHE A 27 29.58 43.44 -13.14
N ASN A 28 28.64 42.62 -13.63
CA ASN A 28 28.31 42.54 -15.04
C ASN A 28 26.79 42.51 -15.19
N ASN A 29 26.26 43.48 -15.93
CA ASN A 29 24.83 43.62 -16.18
C ASN A 29 24.62 43.59 -17.69
N ILE A 30 23.97 42.54 -18.18
CA ILE A 30 23.61 42.37 -19.58
C ILE A 30 22.09 42.47 -19.66
N GLN A 31 21.59 43.47 -20.39
CA GLN A 31 20.15 43.79 -20.46
C GLN A 31 19.35 42.85 -21.37
N HIS A 32 20.03 42.16 -22.30
CA HIS A 32 19.40 41.26 -23.26
C HIS A 32 19.97 39.84 -23.09
N ASP A 33 20.89 39.42 -23.97
CA ASP A 33 21.43 38.06 -23.96
C ASP A 33 22.94 38.03 -23.76
N ARG A 34 23.42 36.95 -23.14
CA ARG A 34 24.84 36.62 -23.06
C ARG A 34 25.07 35.24 -23.67
N GLU A 35 25.90 35.19 -24.70
CA GLU A 35 26.49 33.95 -25.20
C GLU A 35 27.93 33.80 -24.66
N LYS A 36 28.31 32.57 -24.31
CA LYS A 36 29.67 32.24 -23.90
C LYS A 36 30.09 30.92 -24.52
N VAL A 37 31.06 30.97 -25.42
CA VAL A 37 31.65 29.80 -26.07
C VAL A 37 33.09 29.63 -25.59
N ILE A 38 33.42 28.43 -25.12
CA ILE A 38 34.77 28.03 -24.73
C ILE A 38 35.17 26.87 -25.65
N GLY A 39 36.26 27.04 -26.39
CA GLY A 39 36.68 26.05 -27.40
C GLY A 39 37.35 24.80 -26.83
N ASN A 40 37.84 24.86 -25.59
CA ASN A 40 38.49 23.73 -24.92
C ASN A 40 37.90 23.53 -23.52
N ASP A 41 38.59 23.96 -22.46
CA ASP A 41 38.19 23.68 -21.08
C ASP A 41 37.78 24.95 -20.32
N GLN A 42 36.75 24.83 -19.48
CA GLN A 42 36.39 25.83 -18.48
C GLN A 42 36.61 25.27 -17.08
N ARG A 43 37.40 25.98 -16.27
CA ARG A 43 37.53 25.73 -14.83
C ARG A 43 37.03 26.93 -14.05
N LEU A 44 36.14 26.70 -13.09
CA LEU A 44 35.65 27.71 -12.14
C LEU A 44 36.08 27.29 -10.74
N SER A 45 36.58 28.25 -9.96
CA SER A 45 36.88 28.06 -8.54
C SER A 45 36.29 29.22 -7.79
N VAL A 46 35.36 28.93 -6.89
CA VAL A 46 34.71 29.92 -6.01
C VAL A 46 35.21 29.65 -4.59
N GLY A 47 35.72 30.69 -3.92
CA GLY A 47 36.38 30.52 -2.61
C GLY A 47 35.41 30.39 -1.43
N ARG A 48 34.14 30.74 -1.63
CA ARG A 48 33.07 30.65 -0.63
C ARG A 48 31.83 30.04 -1.29
N ASP A 49 30.85 30.89 -1.62
CA ASP A 49 29.52 30.45 -2.04
C ASP A 49 29.28 30.74 -3.54
N ASP A 50 28.63 29.81 -4.23
CA ASP A 50 28.12 29.98 -5.59
C ASP A 50 26.60 29.87 -5.58
N THR A 51 25.92 30.99 -5.87
CA THR A 51 24.46 31.07 -5.91
C THR A 51 24.02 31.36 -7.32
N ILE A 52 23.20 30.48 -7.89
CA ILE A 52 22.68 30.63 -9.25
C ILE A 52 21.17 30.61 -9.23
N VAL A 53 20.56 31.72 -9.62
CA VAL A 53 19.10 31.85 -9.80
C VAL A 53 18.80 31.88 -11.31
N VAL A 54 17.84 31.08 -11.74
CA VAL A 54 17.34 31.04 -13.11
C VAL A 54 15.82 31.13 -13.03
N GLU A 55 15.25 32.21 -13.56
CA GLU A 55 13.82 32.52 -13.40
C GLU A 55 12.89 31.63 -14.24
N ARG A 56 13.43 30.97 -15.28
CA ARG A 56 12.64 30.13 -16.19
C ARG A 56 13.24 28.74 -16.33
N ASP A 57 14.00 28.48 -17.39
CA ASP A 57 14.46 27.14 -17.73
C ASP A 57 15.98 27.02 -17.60
N ARG A 58 16.43 25.91 -17.01
CA ARG A 58 17.80 25.44 -17.12
C ARG A 58 17.82 24.13 -17.90
N HIS A 59 18.52 24.13 -19.03
CA HIS A 59 18.84 22.92 -19.77
C HIS A 59 20.35 22.66 -19.69
N THR A 60 20.74 21.43 -19.39
CA THR A 60 22.16 21.03 -19.26
C THR A 60 22.36 19.71 -19.99
N SER A 61 23.31 19.70 -20.93
CA SER A 61 23.69 18.48 -21.66
C SER A 61 25.16 18.21 -21.40
N ILE A 62 25.44 17.05 -20.80
CA ILE A 62 26.79 16.56 -20.52
C ILE A 62 26.93 15.25 -21.28
N LYS A 63 27.77 15.25 -22.31
CA LYS A 63 28.00 14.05 -23.14
C LYS A 63 28.94 13.04 -22.48
N GLY A 64 29.80 13.52 -21.58
CA GLY A 64 30.71 12.71 -20.79
C GLY A 64 30.11 12.31 -19.45
N GLY A 65 30.97 12.05 -18.45
CA GLY A 65 30.54 11.77 -17.09
C GLY A 65 30.21 13.03 -16.30
N LEU A 66 29.22 12.93 -15.42
CA LEU A 66 28.97 13.88 -14.34
C LEU A 66 29.47 13.27 -13.03
N HIS A 67 30.40 13.96 -12.36
CA HIS A 67 30.82 13.62 -11.01
C HIS A 67 30.41 14.75 -10.06
N LEU A 68 29.57 14.43 -9.08
CA LEU A 68 29.11 15.34 -8.04
C LEU A 68 29.58 14.82 -6.69
N ASP A 69 30.49 15.55 -6.05
CA ASP A 69 31.06 15.22 -4.75
C ASP A 69 30.68 16.31 -3.74
N VAL A 70 29.65 16.03 -2.93
CA VAL A 70 29.15 16.92 -1.89
C VAL A 70 29.61 16.37 -0.55
N LYS A 71 30.53 17.08 0.11
CA LYS A 71 31.18 16.61 1.36
C LYS A 71 30.29 16.68 2.60
N SER A 72 29.26 17.52 2.56
CA SER A 72 28.34 17.72 3.68
C SER A 72 26.96 17.18 3.30
N HIS A 73 25.99 18.06 3.08
CA HIS A 73 24.59 17.71 2.84
C HIS A 73 24.16 18.11 1.42
N ARG A 74 23.31 17.29 0.80
CA ARG A 74 22.58 17.60 -0.42
C ARG A 74 21.09 17.57 -0.12
N GLU A 75 20.41 18.65 -0.50
CA GLU A 75 18.95 18.76 -0.48
C GLU A 75 18.46 19.02 -1.90
N GLU A 76 17.30 18.45 -2.24
CA GLU A 76 16.67 18.64 -3.54
C GLU A 76 15.17 18.72 -3.37
N PHE A 77 14.57 19.78 -3.92
CA PHE A 77 13.13 19.99 -3.92
C PHE A 77 12.64 20.08 -5.36
N SER A 78 11.65 19.25 -5.70
CA SER A 78 10.78 19.46 -6.86
C SER A 78 9.36 19.61 -6.35
N HIS A 79 8.74 20.76 -6.62
CA HIS A 79 7.36 21.04 -6.20
C HIS A 79 6.32 20.44 -7.16
N ALA A 80 6.77 19.87 -8.28
CA ALA A 80 5.95 19.18 -9.26
C ALA A 80 6.52 17.77 -9.49
N ASN A 81 6.79 17.42 -10.73
CA ASN A 81 7.25 16.08 -11.09
C ASN A 81 8.77 15.97 -11.02
N TYR A 82 9.26 14.80 -10.62
CA TYR A 82 10.65 14.37 -10.80
C TYR A 82 10.65 13.11 -11.67
N HIS A 83 11.31 13.17 -12.81
CA HIS A 83 11.47 12.05 -13.72
C HIS A 83 12.96 11.75 -13.87
N SER A 84 13.32 10.48 -13.71
CA SER A 84 14.69 10.00 -13.85
C SER A 84 14.67 8.69 -14.62
N GLU A 85 15.54 8.61 -15.62
CA GLU A 85 15.72 7.44 -16.45
C GLU A 85 17.20 7.05 -16.44
N THR A 86 17.48 5.77 -16.25
CA THR A 86 18.83 5.22 -16.32
C THR A 86 18.79 4.03 -17.26
N ALA A 87 19.46 4.13 -18.41
CA ALA A 87 19.49 3.06 -19.40
C ALA A 87 20.42 1.89 -19.00
N GLY A 88 21.43 2.18 -18.18
CA GLY A 88 22.36 1.19 -17.63
C GLY A 88 21.97 0.76 -16.22
N ASP A 89 22.98 0.36 -15.44
CA ASP A 89 22.79 -0.05 -14.05
C ASP A 89 22.57 1.15 -13.12
N TYR A 90 21.73 0.95 -12.11
CA TYR A 90 21.52 1.90 -11.02
C TYR A 90 21.87 1.24 -9.68
N SER A 91 22.75 1.89 -8.92
CA SER A 91 23.17 1.44 -7.58
C SER A 91 23.06 2.59 -6.59
N ARG A 92 22.50 2.31 -5.41
CA ARG A 92 22.45 3.22 -4.28
C ARG A 92 23.04 2.54 -3.06
N LEU A 93 23.92 3.23 -2.34
CA LEU A 93 24.42 2.84 -1.04
C LEU A 93 24.04 3.92 -0.04
N THR A 94 23.41 3.51 1.05
CA THR A 94 23.12 4.37 2.20
C THR A 94 23.63 3.64 3.43
N GLU A 95 24.68 4.17 4.05
CA GLU A 95 25.25 3.58 5.28
C GLU A 95 24.37 3.85 6.50
N GLY A 96 23.61 4.96 6.47
CA GLY A 96 22.65 5.32 7.51
C GLY A 96 21.24 4.81 7.22
N LYS A 97 20.24 5.50 7.77
CA LYS A 97 18.82 5.19 7.57
C LYS A 97 18.33 5.70 6.21
N GLU A 98 17.65 4.84 5.45
CA GLU A 98 16.86 5.22 4.28
C GLU A 98 15.36 5.18 4.63
N THR A 99 14.57 6.12 4.12
CA THR A 99 13.11 6.14 4.32
C THR A 99 12.43 6.69 3.08
N ILE A 100 11.33 6.06 2.68
CA ILE A 100 10.54 6.44 1.50
C ILE A 100 9.11 6.68 1.95
N PHE A 101 8.61 7.89 1.74
CA PHE A 101 7.22 8.25 1.98
C PHE A 101 6.52 8.53 0.65
N THR A 102 5.36 7.89 0.44
CA THR A 102 4.58 8.07 -0.78
C THR A 102 3.12 8.26 -0.40
N GLY A 103 2.55 9.42 -0.76
CA GLY A 103 1.19 9.80 -0.33
C GLY A 103 0.06 9.09 -1.06
N LYS A 104 0.35 8.41 -2.18
CA LYS A 104 -0.62 7.63 -2.95
C LYS A 104 -0.09 6.22 -3.16
N GLU A 105 0.40 5.92 -4.36
CA GLU A 105 0.87 4.59 -4.73
C GLU A 105 2.39 4.56 -4.84
N ASN A 106 3.01 3.54 -4.23
CA ASN A 106 4.40 3.17 -4.46
C ASN A 106 4.42 1.80 -5.13
N SER A 107 4.90 1.74 -6.38
CA SER A 107 4.87 0.54 -7.21
C SER A 107 6.27 0.19 -7.70
N THR A 108 6.59 -1.11 -7.70
CA THR A 108 7.87 -1.64 -8.18
C THR A 108 7.61 -2.83 -9.08
N GLN A 109 8.12 -2.77 -10.31
CA GLN A 109 8.04 -3.86 -11.27
C GLN A 109 9.44 -4.26 -11.73
N ALA A 110 9.77 -5.54 -11.56
CA ALA A 110 11.02 -6.12 -12.01
C ALA A 110 10.82 -7.60 -12.34
N LYS A 111 11.74 -8.17 -13.15
CA LYS A 111 11.77 -9.63 -13.38
C LYS A 111 11.98 -10.40 -12.07
N ARG A 112 12.74 -9.82 -11.13
CA ARG A 112 13.00 -10.37 -9.80
C ARG A 112 13.16 -9.24 -8.80
N ILE A 113 12.49 -9.36 -7.65
CA ILE A 113 12.67 -8.48 -6.48
C ILE A 113 13.34 -9.29 -5.39
N ILE A 114 14.37 -8.74 -4.75
CA ILE A 114 15.10 -9.36 -3.64
C ILE A 114 14.97 -8.43 -2.45
N LEU A 115 14.36 -8.92 -1.37
CA LEU A 115 14.33 -8.24 -0.09
C LEU A 115 15.19 -9.05 0.89
N LYS A 116 16.15 -8.39 1.52
CA LYS A 116 17.02 -9.00 2.53
C LYS A 116 17.14 -8.07 3.72
N GLY A 117 16.50 -8.45 4.83
CA GLY A 117 16.81 -7.93 6.15
C GLY A 117 17.84 -8.82 6.82
N ASN A 118 18.84 -8.23 7.47
CA ASN A 118 19.80 -9.00 8.26
C ASN A 118 19.22 -9.42 9.62
N GLU A 119 18.25 -8.66 10.14
CA GLU A 119 17.57 -8.94 11.39
C GLU A 119 16.11 -9.35 11.14
N LYS A 120 15.38 -8.54 10.37
CA LYS A 120 13.94 -8.70 10.16
C LYS A 120 13.48 -8.12 8.82
N ILE A 121 12.42 -8.69 8.26
CA ILE A 121 11.61 -8.09 7.19
C ILE A 121 10.17 -8.00 7.70
N ASP A 122 9.63 -6.78 7.75
CA ASP A 122 8.25 -6.50 8.13
C ASP A 122 7.44 -5.95 6.95
N ILE A 123 6.30 -6.58 6.69
CA ILE A 123 5.30 -6.10 5.74
C ILE A 123 4.00 -5.90 6.50
N GLN A 124 3.53 -4.67 6.64
CA GLN A 124 2.37 -4.33 7.45
C GLN A 124 1.25 -3.77 6.57
N GLY A 125 0.05 -4.31 6.74
CA GLY A 125 -1.19 -3.75 6.22
C GLY A 125 -2.09 -3.25 7.35
N PRO A 126 -3.25 -2.64 7.03
CA PRO A 126 -4.15 -2.08 8.04
C PRO A 126 -4.64 -3.07 9.11
N MET A 127 -4.73 -4.35 8.78
CA MET A 127 -5.32 -5.39 9.63
C MET A 127 -4.41 -6.63 9.80
N GLY A 128 -3.12 -6.52 9.49
CA GLY A 128 -2.24 -7.67 9.65
C GLY A 128 -0.80 -7.41 9.20
N SER A 129 0.05 -8.40 9.42
CA SER A 129 1.46 -8.33 9.09
C SER A 129 2.03 -9.66 8.60
N VAL A 130 3.12 -9.55 7.85
CA VAL A 130 4.03 -10.66 7.53
C VAL A 130 5.39 -10.28 8.09
N THR A 131 5.91 -11.11 8.98
CA THR A 131 7.24 -10.97 9.57
C THR A 131 8.12 -12.12 9.14
N ILE A 132 9.37 -11.83 8.74
CA ILE A 132 10.42 -12.81 8.52
C ILE A 132 11.61 -12.42 9.39
N ASP A 133 12.04 -13.32 10.28
CA ASP A 133 13.16 -13.11 11.20
C ASP A 133 13.90 -14.44 11.51
N GLU A 134 14.74 -14.44 12.55
CA GLU A 134 15.50 -15.63 12.97
C GLU A 134 14.64 -16.81 13.45
N THR A 135 13.40 -16.56 13.84
CA THR A 135 12.45 -17.59 14.30
C THR A 135 11.68 -18.24 13.16
N GLY A 136 11.66 -17.59 11.99
CA GLY A 136 11.00 -18.09 10.77
C GLY A 136 10.09 -17.05 10.14
N ILE A 137 8.92 -17.49 9.69
CA ILE A 137 7.91 -16.65 9.02
C ILE A 137 6.65 -16.66 9.87
N MET A 138 6.16 -15.47 10.24
CA MET A 138 4.89 -15.28 10.96
C MET A 138 3.89 -14.53 10.07
N LEU A 139 2.67 -15.05 10.00
CA LEU A 139 1.51 -14.41 9.39
C LEU A 139 0.53 -14.06 10.52
N ASP A 140 0.38 -12.77 10.81
CA ASP A 140 -0.47 -12.29 11.90
C ASP A 140 -1.60 -11.43 11.35
N ALA A 141 -2.83 -11.97 11.36
CA ALA A 141 -4.03 -11.28 10.91
C ALA A 141 -5.29 -11.99 11.49
N PRO A 142 -6.42 -11.28 11.70
CA PRO A 142 -7.67 -11.89 12.14
C PRO A 142 -8.19 -12.98 11.20
N VAL A 143 -7.91 -12.85 9.90
CA VAL A 143 -8.30 -13.82 8.86
C VAL A 143 -7.18 -13.95 7.84
N ILE A 144 -6.70 -15.18 7.62
CA ILE A 144 -5.77 -15.53 6.54
C ILE A 144 -6.56 -16.29 5.47
N LYS A 145 -6.70 -15.69 4.28
CA LYS A 145 -7.41 -16.31 3.14
C LYS A 145 -6.41 -16.90 2.16
N LEU A 146 -6.44 -18.22 1.99
CA LEU A 146 -5.66 -18.95 0.98
C LEU A 146 -6.62 -19.51 -0.07
N ARG A 147 -6.31 -19.30 -1.36
CA ARG A 147 -7.08 -19.83 -2.49
C ARG A 147 -6.24 -20.83 -3.27
N GLY A 148 -6.84 -21.96 -3.63
CA GLY A 148 -6.16 -23.06 -4.33
C GLY A 148 -5.64 -24.14 -3.39
N LYS A 149 -4.94 -25.13 -3.96
CA LYS A 149 -4.35 -26.25 -3.20
C LYS A 149 -3.21 -25.73 -2.31
N VAL A 150 -3.27 -26.04 -1.02
CA VAL A 150 -2.19 -25.78 -0.06
C VAL A 150 -1.53 -27.12 0.28
N GLU A 151 -0.20 -27.19 0.13
CA GLU A 151 0.60 -28.34 0.56
C GLU A 151 1.45 -27.92 1.77
N ILE A 152 1.27 -28.62 2.89
CA ILE A 152 2.08 -28.40 4.09
C ILE A 152 3.13 -29.50 4.14
N LEU A 153 4.38 -29.10 3.94
CA LEU A 153 5.52 -29.99 4.09
C LEU A 153 5.97 -29.93 5.55
N THR A 154 5.62 -30.93 6.35
CA THR A 154 6.20 -31.09 7.68
C THR A 154 7.56 -31.78 7.54
N PRO A 155 8.59 -31.35 8.30
CA PRO A 155 9.79 -32.17 8.42
C PRO A 155 9.37 -33.54 8.98
N VAL A 156 9.83 -34.62 8.34
CA VAL A 156 9.59 -35.99 8.80
C VAL A 156 10.23 -36.12 10.19
N ILE A 157 9.41 -36.08 11.23
CA ILE A 157 9.82 -36.55 12.55
C ILE A 157 9.71 -38.07 12.46
N ASN A 158 10.83 -38.77 12.30
CA ASN A 158 10.86 -40.22 12.51
C ASN A 158 10.34 -40.45 13.94
N SER A 159 9.09 -40.94 14.04
CA SER A 159 8.54 -41.37 15.30
C SER A 159 9.46 -42.48 15.81
N LEU A 160 10.13 -42.26 16.94
CA LEU A 160 10.84 -43.32 17.65
C LEU A 160 9.79 -44.40 17.97
N THR A 161 9.80 -45.48 17.20
CA THR A 161 9.10 -46.72 17.55
C THR A 161 9.75 -47.27 18.79
N GLY A 162 9.21 -46.93 19.97
CA GLY A 162 9.73 -47.34 21.25
C GLY A 162 8.62 -47.74 22.21
N GLY A 163 8.33 -49.03 22.25
CA GLY A 163 8.00 -49.78 23.47
C GLY A 163 6.78 -49.37 24.30
N ASN A 164 5.76 -50.23 24.25
CA ASN A 164 4.66 -50.41 25.19
C ASN A 164 4.97 -49.99 26.65
N GLY A 165 4.28 -48.97 27.16
CA GLY A 165 4.30 -48.59 28.58
C GLY A 165 3.51 -47.29 28.84
N GLY A 166 2.33 -47.43 29.45
CA GLY A 166 1.39 -46.31 29.66
C GLY A 166 1.97 -45.14 30.45
N GLY A 167 1.75 -43.93 29.95
CA GLY A 167 2.12 -42.70 30.64
C GLY A 167 2.00 -41.45 29.77
N ARG A 168 0.82 -40.82 29.82
CA ARG A 168 0.48 -39.44 29.40
C ARG A 168 1.09 -38.97 28.07
N ASP A 169 0.27 -39.05 27.03
CA ASP A 169 0.54 -38.48 25.72
C ASP A 169 0.91 -36.99 25.85
N PHE A 170 2.15 -36.66 25.53
CA PHE A 170 2.53 -35.28 25.26
C PHE A 170 1.84 -34.88 23.96
N ASN A 171 0.76 -34.09 24.07
CA ASN A 171 0.13 -33.42 22.94
C ASN A 171 1.11 -32.40 22.34
N ASN A 172 2.03 -32.88 21.52
CA ASN A 172 2.62 -32.05 20.49
C ASN A 172 1.54 -31.93 19.40
N ALA A 173 0.67 -30.93 19.52
CA ALA A 173 -0.40 -30.66 18.57
C ALA A 173 0.21 -30.20 17.23
N VAL A 174 0.81 -31.14 16.51
CA VAL A 174 0.94 -31.05 15.06
C VAL A 174 -0.49 -31.22 14.55
N ILE A 175 -1.14 -30.09 14.24
CA ILE A 175 -2.46 -30.10 13.62
C ILE A 175 -2.35 -30.94 12.35
N GLN A 176 -2.95 -32.14 12.36
CA GLN A 176 -3.06 -32.96 11.16
C GLN A 176 -3.96 -32.21 10.17
N ALA A 177 -3.36 -31.86 9.03
CA ALA A 177 -4.01 -31.17 7.92
C ALA A 177 -4.94 -32.12 7.13
N SER A 178 -5.90 -32.77 7.80
CA SER A 178 -6.85 -33.72 7.18
C SER A 178 -8.29 -33.20 7.10
N ALA A 179 -8.56 -31.93 7.43
CA ALA A 179 -9.92 -31.35 7.45
C ALA A 179 -10.25 -30.41 6.28
N PHE A 180 -9.59 -30.50 5.12
CA PHE A 180 -10.05 -29.80 3.91
C PHE A 180 -10.65 -30.80 2.91
N SER A 181 -11.93 -31.14 3.10
CA SER A 181 -12.72 -31.77 2.03
C SER A 181 -13.18 -30.68 1.06
N VAL A 182 -12.62 -30.70 -0.15
CA VAL A 182 -13.16 -29.99 -1.31
C VAL A 182 -14.50 -30.65 -1.65
N ALA A 183 -15.60 -29.93 -1.50
CA ALA A 183 -16.87 -30.30 -2.12
C ALA A 183 -16.88 -29.71 -3.54
N ASP A 184 -16.54 -30.55 -4.52
CA ASP A 184 -17.02 -30.39 -5.89
C ASP A 184 -18.52 -30.66 -5.89
N ASP A 185 -19.33 -29.71 -6.36
CA ASP A 185 -20.67 -30.00 -6.86
C ASP A 185 -20.86 -29.26 -8.18
N ASP A 186 -20.74 -30.02 -9.27
CA ASP A 186 -21.19 -29.65 -10.62
C ASP A 186 -22.34 -30.60 -11.01
N LYS A 187 -23.30 -30.03 -11.76
CA LYS A 187 -24.44 -30.61 -12.52
C LYS A 187 -25.75 -30.83 -11.76
N SER A 188 -26.95 -30.53 -12.29
CA SER A 188 -27.38 -29.83 -13.52
C SER A 188 -28.92 -29.77 -13.56
N LEU A 189 -29.48 -28.70 -14.14
CA LEU A 189 -30.68 -28.61 -15.01
C LEU A 189 -32.09 -28.97 -14.47
N ASN A 190 -32.99 -27.97 -14.43
CA ASN A 190 -34.06 -27.82 -15.45
C ASN A 190 -34.84 -26.48 -15.34
N SER A 191 -34.88 -25.71 -16.42
CA SER A 191 -35.87 -24.67 -16.80
C SER A 191 -37.03 -25.34 -17.60
N PRO A 192 -38.12 -24.71 -18.14
CA PRO A 192 -38.36 -23.29 -18.50
C PRO A 192 -39.80 -22.74 -18.24
N SER A 193 -40.10 -21.45 -18.46
CA SER A 193 -40.77 -20.96 -19.70
C SER A 193 -40.97 -19.43 -19.76
N PRO A 194 -41.21 -18.85 -20.96
CA PRO A 194 -41.20 -17.42 -21.28
C PRO A 194 -42.59 -16.81 -21.63
N ASP A 195 -42.57 -15.52 -22.02
CA ASP A 195 -43.65 -14.59 -22.48
C ASP A 195 -44.44 -13.88 -21.35
N ASP A 196 -44.80 -12.59 -21.42
CA ASP A 196 -45.15 -11.73 -22.57
C ASP A 196 -44.96 -10.22 -22.22
N SER A 197 -44.82 -9.42 -23.27
CA SER A 197 -44.69 -7.97 -23.34
C SER A 197 -46.00 -7.17 -23.11
N SER A 198 -45.92 -5.98 -22.52
CA SER A 198 -46.82 -4.85 -22.87
C SER A 198 -46.30 -3.50 -22.37
N GLU A 199 -46.22 -2.53 -23.29
CA GLU A 199 -46.00 -1.09 -23.06
C GLU A 199 -47.21 -0.39 -22.40
N GLY A 200 -46.99 0.74 -21.71
CA GLY A 200 -48.08 1.68 -21.38
C GLY A 200 -47.86 2.70 -20.24
N SER A 201 -47.06 3.74 -20.51
CA SER A 201 -47.22 5.18 -20.16
C SER A 201 -47.91 5.68 -18.86
N SER A 202 -47.25 6.71 -18.29
CA SER A 202 -47.71 7.92 -17.57
C SER A 202 -47.80 7.93 -16.02
N GLY A 203 -47.22 8.97 -15.42
CA GLY A 203 -47.48 9.38 -14.03
C GLY A 203 -46.30 10.09 -13.36
N GLU A 204 -46.46 11.37 -13.08
CA GLU A 204 -45.46 12.32 -12.56
C GLU A 204 -45.09 12.16 -11.07
N LYS A 205 -43.85 12.57 -10.76
CA LYS A 205 -43.33 13.21 -9.53
C LYS A 205 -43.74 12.68 -8.14
N SER A 206 -42.73 12.21 -7.41
CA SER A 206 -42.53 12.61 -6.00
C SER A 206 -41.05 12.59 -5.65
N GLU A 207 -40.57 13.70 -5.10
CA GLU A 207 -39.27 13.81 -4.44
C GLU A 207 -39.27 12.90 -3.21
N GLY A 208 -38.31 11.98 -3.16
CA GLY A 208 -38.00 11.14 -2.02
C GLY A 208 -36.70 10.42 -2.33
N GLU A 209 -35.61 10.87 -1.70
CA GLU A 209 -34.31 10.23 -1.76
C GLU A 209 -34.46 8.76 -1.31
N GLU A 210 -34.39 7.82 -2.25
CA GLU A 210 -34.23 6.39 -1.96
C GLU A 210 -32.77 6.14 -1.59
N ASP A 211 -32.54 6.08 -0.27
CA ASP A 211 -31.27 5.70 0.36
C ASP A 211 -31.05 4.18 0.15
N ASP A 212 -30.61 3.81 -1.04
CA ASP A 212 -30.63 2.44 -1.58
C ASP A 212 -29.50 1.51 -1.08
N ASN A 213 -28.92 1.79 0.10
CA ASN A 213 -27.81 1.03 0.68
C ASN A 213 -28.11 0.41 2.06
N LYS A 214 -29.37 0.08 2.35
CA LYS A 214 -29.77 -0.60 3.61
C LYS A 214 -29.68 -2.12 3.51
N TYR A 215 -28.63 -2.70 4.08
CA TYR A 215 -28.51 -4.14 4.29
C TYR A 215 -29.47 -4.61 5.38
N LYS A 216 -30.15 -5.74 5.14
CA LYS A 216 -31.03 -6.41 6.10
C LYS A 216 -30.34 -7.66 6.62
N VAL A 217 -29.94 -7.65 7.89
CA VAL A 217 -29.21 -8.76 8.52
C VAL A 217 -30.10 -9.41 9.58
N ARG A 218 -30.07 -10.74 9.64
CA ARG A 218 -30.67 -11.54 10.73
C ARG A 218 -29.70 -12.66 11.10
N PHE A 219 -29.66 -13.03 12.36
CA PHE A 219 -28.78 -14.09 12.86
C PHE A 219 -29.60 -15.31 13.28
N LEU A 220 -29.05 -16.49 13.07
CA LEU A 220 -29.56 -17.76 13.58
C LEU A 220 -28.65 -18.20 14.72
N LEU A 221 -29.20 -18.38 15.91
CA LEU A 221 -28.46 -18.81 17.09
C LEU A 221 -28.68 -20.31 17.29
N GLU A 222 -27.61 -21.09 17.21
CA GLU A 222 -27.60 -22.55 17.39
C GLU A 222 -26.48 -22.96 18.37
N ASN A 223 -26.63 -24.11 19.02
CA ASN A 223 -25.57 -24.71 19.83
C ASN A 223 -24.59 -25.54 18.97
N ASP A 224 -23.54 -26.10 19.60
CA ASP A 224 -22.51 -26.93 18.94
C ASP A 224 -23.05 -28.21 18.24
N GLU A 225 -24.31 -28.56 18.48
CA GLU A 225 -25.03 -29.68 17.87
C GLU A 225 -26.01 -29.23 16.76
N ASN A 226 -25.95 -27.96 16.33
CA ASN A 226 -26.85 -27.29 15.37
C ASN A 226 -28.33 -27.24 15.80
N LYS A 227 -28.59 -27.19 17.12
CA LYS A 227 -29.95 -27.03 17.66
C LYS A 227 -30.24 -25.55 17.94
N PRO A 228 -31.36 -24.98 17.47
CA PRO A 228 -31.64 -23.56 17.63
C PRO A 228 -31.97 -23.16 19.07
N TYR A 229 -31.43 -22.03 19.50
CA TYR A 229 -31.78 -21.35 20.74
C TYR A 229 -33.12 -20.63 20.57
N VAL A 230 -34.21 -21.26 21.03
CA VAL A 230 -35.59 -20.77 20.88
C VAL A 230 -36.00 -19.90 22.07
N ALA A 231 -36.66 -18.76 21.79
CA ALA A 231 -37.17 -17.81 22.79
C ALA A 231 -36.09 -17.28 23.77
N THR A 232 -34.84 -17.27 23.31
CA THR A 232 -33.65 -16.88 24.06
C THR A 232 -33.45 -15.38 23.97
N ASP A 233 -33.21 -14.72 25.10
CA ASP A 233 -32.89 -13.29 25.16
C ASP A 233 -31.53 -13.03 24.52
N TYR A 234 -31.41 -11.91 23.80
CA TYR A 234 -30.15 -11.48 23.22
C TYR A 234 -29.97 -9.96 23.31
N ILE A 235 -28.71 -9.53 23.25
CA ILE A 235 -28.30 -8.13 23.11
C ILE A 235 -27.51 -8.00 21.80
N ALA A 236 -27.98 -7.18 20.87
CA ALA A 236 -27.30 -6.83 19.64
C ALA A 236 -26.55 -5.51 19.82
N ILE A 237 -25.25 -5.51 19.55
CA ILE A 237 -24.37 -4.35 19.65
C ILE A 237 -23.95 -3.93 18.24
N PHE A 238 -24.29 -2.71 17.87
CA PHE A 238 -23.95 -2.14 16.56
C PHE A 238 -22.54 -1.52 16.57
N PRO A 239 -21.89 -1.35 15.40
CA PRO A 239 -20.52 -0.79 15.31
C PRO A 239 -20.33 0.59 15.96
N GLU A 240 -21.37 1.42 15.98
CA GLU A 240 -21.36 2.73 16.65
C GLU A 240 -21.52 2.64 18.18
N GLY A 241 -21.67 1.43 18.72
CA GLY A 241 -21.82 1.14 20.15
C GLY A 241 -23.26 1.17 20.66
N SER A 242 -24.25 1.41 19.80
CA SER A 242 -25.67 1.33 20.17
C SER A 242 -26.09 -0.12 20.45
N GLN A 243 -27.06 -0.32 21.35
CA GLN A 243 -27.50 -1.67 21.76
C GLN A 243 -29.02 -1.83 21.62
N VAL A 244 -29.44 -3.01 21.14
CA VAL A 244 -30.84 -3.41 21.04
C VAL A 244 -31.03 -4.80 21.65
N THR A 245 -32.04 -4.97 22.50
CA THR A 245 -32.37 -6.27 23.08
C THR A 245 -33.56 -6.93 22.36
N GLY A 246 -33.61 -8.26 22.37
CA GLY A 246 -34.72 -9.01 21.77
C GLY A 246 -34.75 -10.46 22.21
N LYS A 247 -35.71 -11.23 21.66
CA LYS A 247 -35.82 -12.69 21.84
C LYS A 247 -35.81 -13.39 20.48
N THR A 248 -35.16 -14.54 20.39
CA THR A 248 -35.20 -15.38 19.19
C THR A 248 -36.58 -16.00 18.98
N ASN A 249 -36.95 -16.26 17.72
CA ASN A 249 -38.21 -16.92 17.38
C ASN A 249 -38.17 -18.45 17.60
N SER A 250 -39.25 -19.16 17.24
CA SER A 250 -39.36 -20.63 17.34
C SER A 250 -38.37 -21.41 16.47
N GLN A 251 -37.60 -20.73 15.63
CA GLN A 251 -36.59 -21.29 14.73
C GLN A 251 -35.19 -20.75 15.06
N GLY A 252 -35.00 -20.04 16.17
CA GLY A 252 -33.69 -19.53 16.61
C GLY A 252 -33.23 -18.24 15.93
N TYR A 253 -34.06 -17.59 15.11
CA TYR A 253 -33.69 -16.35 14.44
C TYR A 253 -33.93 -15.11 15.33
N THR A 254 -33.01 -14.14 15.25
CA THR A 254 -33.21 -12.78 15.78
C THR A 254 -34.24 -11.98 14.96
N GLY A 255 -34.60 -10.79 15.44
CA GLY A 255 -35.23 -9.77 14.59
C GLY A 255 -34.32 -9.34 13.43
N ILE A 256 -34.90 -8.62 12.46
CA ILE A 256 -34.15 -8.07 11.32
C ILE A 256 -33.55 -6.72 11.72
N PHE A 257 -32.26 -6.56 11.47
CA PHE A 257 -31.55 -5.30 11.64
C PHE A 257 -31.35 -4.65 10.26
N ASN A 258 -31.70 -3.37 10.15
CA ASN A 258 -31.42 -2.57 8.96
C ASN A 258 -30.15 -1.76 9.22
N THR A 259 -29.14 -1.90 8.38
CA THR A 259 -27.85 -1.19 8.51
C THR A 259 -27.44 -0.58 7.19
N ASP A 260 -26.87 0.63 7.25
CA ASP A 260 -26.43 1.39 6.07
C ASP A 260 -25.02 0.97 5.58
N LYS A 261 -24.36 0.06 6.33
CA LYS A 261 -23.02 -0.49 6.03
C LYS A 261 -22.97 -2.00 6.31
N PRO A 262 -22.18 -2.78 5.56
CA PRO A 262 -22.09 -4.25 5.73
C PRO A 262 -21.33 -4.70 7.00
N GLU A 263 -21.15 -3.83 7.99
CA GLU A 263 -20.24 -4.03 9.13
C GLU A 263 -20.87 -4.85 10.27
N ASN A 264 -19.99 -5.49 11.07
CA ASN A 264 -20.27 -6.58 12.02
C ASN A 264 -21.17 -6.18 13.19
N ILE A 265 -22.43 -6.65 13.20
CA ILE A 265 -23.28 -6.65 14.40
C ILE A 265 -22.82 -7.79 15.31
N HIS A 266 -22.52 -7.49 16.58
CA HIS A 266 -22.20 -8.52 17.58
C HIS A 266 -23.48 -8.90 18.34
N ILE A 267 -23.69 -10.20 18.57
CA ILE A 267 -24.87 -10.70 19.28
C ILE A 267 -24.42 -11.46 20.53
N ASP A 268 -24.75 -10.94 21.70
CA ASP A 268 -24.61 -11.66 22.96
C ASP A 268 -25.91 -12.41 23.26
N ALA A 269 -25.87 -13.74 23.26
CA ALA A 269 -26.97 -14.57 23.72
C ALA A 269 -26.97 -14.62 25.25
N VAL A 270 -28.06 -14.19 25.88
CA VAL A 270 -28.23 -14.24 27.34
C VAL A 270 -28.81 -15.60 27.70
N LEU A 271 -27.92 -16.56 27.96
CA LEU A 271 -28.28 -17.89 28.41
C LEU A 271 -28.38 -17.90 29.94
N ASP A 272 -29.59 -18.09 30.46
CA ASP A 272 -29.82 -18.40 31.87
C ASP A 272 -29.26 -19.81 32.18
N ASN A 273 -27.93 -19.92 32.31
CA ASN A 273 -27.19 -20.91 33.11
C ASN A 273 -25.68 -20.81 32.84
N SER A 274 -24.95 -20.10 33.68
CA SER A 274 -23.57 -20.41 34.12
C SER A 274 -22.55 -20.99 33.11
N GLN A 275 -22.48 -20.48 31.88
CA GLN A 275 -21.33 -20.62 30.97
C GLN A 275 -21.24 -19.34 30.12
N SER A 276 -20.10 -18.67 30.22
CA SER A 276 -19.71 -17.49 29.46
C SER A 276 -19.04 -17.88 28.13
N GLU A 277 -19.23 -17.01 27.13
CA GLU A 277 -18.67 -16.98 25.76
C GLU A 277 -19.26 -17.97 24.74
N ILE A 278 -19.95 -17.40 23.74
CA ILE A 278 -20.00 -17.92 22.39
C ILE A 278 -19.23 -16.89 21.54
N LYS A 279 -18.15 -17.32 20.88
CA LYS A 279 -17.36 -16.48 19.95
C LYS A 279 -18.05 -16.34 18.60
#